data_AF-A0A318T2Q0-F1
#
_entry.id   AF-A0A318T2Q0-F1
#
_cell.length_a   1.000
_cell.length_b   1.000
_cell.length_c   1.000
_cell.angle_alpha   90.00
_cell.angle_beta   90.00
_cell.angle_gamma   90.00
#
_symmetry.space_group_name_H-M   'P 1'
#
loop_
_entity.id
_entity.type
_entity.pdbx_description
1 polymer ?
#
loop_
_entity_poly.entity_id
_entity_poly.type
_entity_poly.pdbx_seq_one_letter_code
_entity_poly.pdbx_strand_id
1 'polypeptide(L)'
;MQRVGRVRMKPITYKYPEERAPCGVGGLTAVYNRLMAYKRMASDLSDCLVSRPAPFRLVIWEPLNTKAPKPPKARPYCCYIQTVIFYHSPHIREIWPGAWRDDGGLLRKQSTGFEEWDRIEYRLANEDIVEFGGEQFVVGGGSVLWKKGRWWMVHHARRFEQREAA
;
A
#
# COMPACT_ATOMS: atom_id res chain seq x y z
N MET A 1 -7.35 -9.92 -36.24
CA MET A 1 -7.87 -9.56 -34.91
C MET A 1 -7.40 -10.59 -33.88
N GLN A 2 -6.27 -10.35 -33.20
CA GLN A 2 -5.79 -11.25 -32.16
C GLN A 2 -6.58 -11.01 -30.86
N ARG A 3 -7.27 -12.04 -30.36
CA ARG A 3 -7.91 -12.02 -29.04
C ARG A 3 -6.81 -11.94 -27.99
N VAL A 4 -6.69 -10.80 -27.32
CA VAL A 4 -5.84 -10.66 -26.13
C VAL A 4 -6.34 -11.68 -25.10
N GLY A 5 -5.58 -12.75 -24.89
CA GLY A 5 -5.93 -13.80 -23.94
C GLY A 5 -6.15 -13.17 -22.56
N ARG A 6 -7.31 -13.40 -21.96
CA ARG A 6 -7.53 -13.04 -20.55
C ARG A 6 -6.51 -13.83 -19.73
N VAL A 7 -5.47 -13.16 -19.25
CA VAL A 7 -4.60 -13.71 -18.21
C VAL A 7 -5.51 -13.96 -17.01
N ARG A 8 -5.86 -15.23 -16.77
CA ARG A 8 -6.52 -15.63 -15.52
C ARG A 8 -5.50 -15.39 -14.42
N MET A 9 -5.62 -14.25 -13.74
CA MET A 9 -4.88 -14.02 -12.50
C MET A 9 -5.19 -15.19 -11.57
N LYS A 10 -4.14 -15.87 -11.09
CA LYS A 10 -4.31 -16.88 -10.05
C LYS A 10 -5.03 -16.21 -8.88
N PRO A 11 -6.08 -16.82 -8.31
CA PRO A 11 -6.73 -16.25 -7.14
C PRO A 11 -5.69 -16.02 -6.05
N ILE A 12 -5.73 -14.85 -5.41
CA ILE A 12 -4.89 -14.57 -4.25
C ILE A 12 -5.29 -15.58 -3.18
N THR A 13 -4.35 -16.47 -2.82
CA THR A 13 -4.56 -17.42 -1.73
C THR A 13 -4.32 -16.71 -0.42
N TYR A 14 -5.42 -16.36 0.25
CA TYR A 14 -5.37 -15.83 1.62
C TYR A 14 -5.10 -16.97 2.60
N LYS A 15 -4.10 -16.78 3.46
CA LYS A 15 -3.78 -17.72 4.54
C LYS A 15 -4.68 -17.51 5.76
N TYR A 16 -5.11 -16.28 6.02
CA TYR A 16 -5.94 -15.95 7.17
C TYR A 16 -7.23 -15.22 6.77
N PRO A 17 -8.35 -15.41 7.50
CA PRO A 17 -9.61 -14.68 7.25
C PRO A 17 -9.45 -13.16 7.23
N GLU A 18 -8.57 -12.64 8.08
CA GLU A 18 -8.29 -11.21 8.30
C GLU A 18 -7.69 -10.53 7.07
N GLU A 19 -7.14 -11.29 6.13
CA GLU A 19 -6.56 -10.78 4.88
C GLU A 19 -7.65 -10.52 3.81
N ARG A 20 -8.88 -10.99 4.02
CA ARG A 20 -9.95 -10.94 3.00
C ARG A 20 -10.66 -9.60 2.92
N ALA A 21 -10.70 -8.85 4.02
CA ALA A 21 -11.35 -7.55 4.12
C ALA A 21 -10.81 -6.74 5.31
N PRO A 22 -10.89 -5.40 5.27
CA PRO A 22 -10.48 -4.54 6.38
C PRO A 22 -11.23 -4.92 7.67
N CYS A 23 -10.47 -5.27 8.70
CA CYS A 23 -10.93 -5.69 10.02
C CYS A 23 -9.85 -5.43 11.08
N GLY A 24 -10.23 -5.53 12.34
CA GLY A 24 -9.33 -5.31 13.47
C GLY A 24 -9.66 -4.04 14.23
N VAL A 25 -8.69 -3.60 15.04
CA VAL A 25 -8.79 -2.42 15.92
C VAL A 25 -7.69 -1.43 15.59
N GLY A 26 -7.87 -0.17 15.98
CA GLY A 26 -6.79 0.83 15.95
C GLY A 26 -5.74 0.60 17.04
N GLY A 27 -4.88 1.59 17.26
CA GLY A 27 -3.83 1.53 18.29
C GLY A 27 -2.48 1.03 17.80
N LEU A 28 -2.24 1.07 16.48
CA LEU A 28 -0.92 0.92 15.92
C LEU A 28 -0.12 2.21 16.13
N THR A 29 1.09 2.09 16.66
CA THR A 29 2.00 3.22 16.79
C THR A 29 3.28 2.95 16.02
N ALA A 30 3.76 3.96 15.30
CA ALA A 30 5.00 3.85 14.54
C ALA A 30 6.20 3.89 15.50
N VAL A 31 7.12 2.93 15.35
CA VAL A 31 8.40 2.92 16.06
C VAL A 31 9.52 2.81 15.02
N TYR A 32 10.20 3.92 14.75
CA TYR A 32 11.50 4.03 14.06
C TYR A 32 11.94 2.93 13.05
N ASN A 33 12.14 3.31 11.79
CA ASN A 33 12.79 2.44 10.80
C ASN A 33 14.30 2.39 11.03
N ARG A 34 14.86 1.19 11.26
CA ARG A 34 16.30 0.99 11.52
C ARG A 34 17.19 1.16 10.29
N LEU A 35 16.63 1.00 9.09
CA LEU A 35 17.37 0.93 7.82
C LEU A 35 17.29 2.22 7.02
N MET A 36 16.31 3.09 7.30
CA MET A 36 16.01 4.23 6.45
C MET A 36 15.90 5.52 7.25
N ALA A 37 17.03 6.23 7.36
CA ALA A 37 17.18 7.51 8.06
C ALA A 37 16.35 8.68 7.48
N TYR A 38 15.63 8.49 6.37
CA TYR A 38 14.81 9.56 5.76
C TYR A 38 13.46 9.76 6.45
N LYS A 39 12.98 8.79 7.24
CA LYS A 39 11.72 8.90 7.98
C LYS A 39 11.96 9.58 9.32
N ARG A 40 12.14 10.90 9.28
CA ARG A 40 12.39 11.74 10.47
C ARG A 40 11.17 11.95 11.36
N MET A 41 9.96 11.62 10.90
CA MET A 41 8.72 11.85 11.64
C MET A 41 7.90 10.57 11.76
N ALA A 42 7.33 10.37 12.95
CA ALA A 42 6.34 9.31 13.16
C ALA A 42 5.10 9.62 12.31
N SER A 43 4.77 8.72 11.38
CA SER A 43 3.50 8.79 10.66
C SER A 43 2.37 8.53 11.65
N ASP A 44 1.27 9.27 11.52
CA ASP A 44 0.03 8.91 12.22
C ASP A 44 -0.53 7.61 11.61
N LEU A 45 -0.70 6.59 12.45
CA LEU A 45 -1.22 5.26 12.11
C LEU A 45 -2.53 4.96 12.85
N SER A 46 -3.16 5.97 13.46
CA SER A 46 -4.35 5.81 14.30
C SER A 46 -5.56 5.25 13.55
N ASP A 47 -5.63 5.48 12.23
CA ASP A 47 -6.70 5.01 11.35
C ASP A 47 -6.40 3.64 10.69
N CYS A 48 -5.24 3.05 10.94
CA CYS A 48 -4.92 1.69 10.49
C CYS A 48 -5.73 0.68 11.29
N LEU A 49 -6.27 -0.33 10.60
CA LEU A 49 -6.94 -1.44 11.26
C LEU A 49 -5.97 -2.61 11.39
N VAL A 50 -5.78 -3.07 12.63
CA VAL A 50 -4.82 -4.12 12.95
C VAL A 50 -5.54 -5.32 13.53
N SER A 51 -5.21 -6.48 13.01
CA SER A 51 -5.68 -7.77 13.50
C SER A 51 -4.50 -8.70 13.75
N ARG A 52 -4.67 -9.58 14.74
CA ARG A 52 -3.61 -10.49 15.20
C ARG A 52 -4.05 -11.94 14.99
N PRO A 53 -3.94 -12.49 13.77
CA PRO A 53 -4.34 -13.87 13.49
C PRO A 53 -3.45 -14.91 14.19
N ALA A 54 -2.25 -14.54 14.62
CA ALA A 54 -1.37 -15.38 15.42
C ALA A 54 -0.51 -14.52 16.38
N PRO A 55 0.00 -15.06 17.49
CA PRO A 55 0.81 -14.29 18.44
C PRO A 55 2.01 -13.59 17.78
N PHE A 56 2.64 -14.21 16.79
CA PHE A 56 3.82 -13.69 16.11
C PHE A 56 3.52 -12.93 14.81
N ARG A 57 2.25 -12.63 14.51
CA ARG A 57 1.85 -12.06 13.22
C ARG A 57 0.71 -11.04 13.34
N LEU A 58 0.86 -9.93 12.64
CA LEU A 58 -0.20 -8.96 12.42
C LEU A 58 -0.59 -8.91 10.94
N VAL A 59 -1.86 -8.59 10.70
CA VAL A 59 -2.37 -8.11 9.42
C VAL A 59 -2.83 -6.67 9.65
N ILE A 60 -2.22 -5.75 8.90
CA ILE A 60 -2.41 -4.31 9.04
C ILE A 60 -3.06 -3.82 7.76
N TRP A 61 -4.24 -3.23 7.90
CA TRP A 61 -4.96 -2.55 6.82
C TRP A 61 -4.71 -1.05 6.95
N GLU A 62 -3.83 -0.54 6.12
CA GLU A 62 -3.57 0.88 6.00
C GLU A 62 -4.53 1.48 4.96
N PRO A 63 -5.38 2.44 5.34
CA PRO A 63 -6.21 3.12 4.37
C PRO A 63 -5.36 4.03 3.47
N LEU A 64 -5.59 3.96 2.15
CA LEU A 64 -4.94 4.84 1.17
C LEU A 64 -5.81 6.06 0.92
N ASN A 65 -5.25 7.25 1.09
CA ASN A 65 -5.91 8.51 0.78
C ASN A 65 -5.67 8.88 -0.69
N THR A 66 -6.53 8.39 -1.57
CA THR A 66 -6.44 8.64 -3.01
C THR A 66 -7.80 8.96 -3.59
N LYS A 67 -7.81 9.76 -4.65
CA LYS A 67 -9.00 10.01 -5.47
C LYS A 67 -9.20 8.98 -6.58
N ALA A 68 -8.28 8.01 -6.72
CA ALA A 68 -8.33 7.01 -7.78
C ALA A 68 -9.65 6.20 -7.72
N PRO A 69 -10.32 5.99 -8.87
CA PRO A 69 -11.61 5.30 -8.90
C PRO A 69 -11.45 3.81 -8.55
N LYS A 70 -12.57 3.17 -8.23
CA LYS A 70 -12.62 1.72 -8.00
C LYS A 70 -12.19 0.91 -9.24
N PRO A 71 -11.69 -0.33 -9.07
CA PRO A 71 -11.54 -1.27 -10.17
C PRO A 71 -12.86 -1.48 -10.93
N PRO A 72 -12.81 -1.70 -12.26
CA PRO A 72 -11.61 -1.91 -13.06
C PRO A 72 -10.99 -0.62 -13.64
N LYS A 73 -11.47 0.59 -13.27
CA LYS A 73 -11.02 1.85 -13.91
C LYS A 73 -9.61 2.28 -13.53
N ALA A 74 -9.17 1.98 -12.31
CA ALA A 74 -7.81 2.19 -11.86
C ALA A 74 -7.14 0.85 -11.54
N ARG A 75 -5.84 0.74 -11.85
CA ARG A 75 -4.98 -0.36 -11.47
C ARG A 75 -3.83 0.14 -10.59
N PRO A 76 -3.71 -0.34 -9.36
CA PRO A 76 -2.60 0.04 -8.50
C PRO A 76 -1.34 -0.70 -8.92
N TYR A 77 -0.22 0.00 -8.83
CA TYR A 77 1.11 -0.56 -8.94
C TYR A 77 1.92 -0.08 -7.75
N CYS A 78 2.31 -1.02 -6.88
CA CYS A 78 3.23 -0.75 -5.79
C CYS A 78 4.65 -0.76 -6.37
N CYS A 79 5.35 0.36 -6.27
CA CYS A 79 6.68 0.54 -6.81
C CYS A 79 7.55 1.38 -5.87
N TYR A 80 8.86 1.32 -6.10
CA TYR A 80 9.85 1.93 -5.22
C TYR A 80 9.75 1.37 -3.79
N ILE A 81 10.16 2.15 -2.81
CA ILE A 81 10.20 1.73 -1.41
C ILE A 81 8.85 1.93 -0.71
N GLN A 82 8.12 3.02 -1.03
CA GLN A 82 6.93 3.43 -0.28
C GLN A 82 5.84 4.11 -1.14
N THR A 83 5.80 3.83 -2.45
CA THR A 83 4.90 4.53 -3.38
C THR A 83 3.92 3.59 -4.05
N VAL A 84 2.67 4.04 -4.19
CA VAL A 84 1.66 3.39 -5.03
C VAL A 84 1.23 4.37 -6.11
N ILE A 85 1.29 3.92 -7.36
CA ILE A 85 0.76 4.65 -8.51
C ILE A 85 -0.52 3.98 -8.97
N PHE A 86 -1.57 4.75 -9.19
CA PHE A 86 -2.84 4.28 -9.71
C PHE A 86 -2.94 4.61 -11.20
N TYR A 87 -2.68 3.65 -12.07
CA TYR A 87 -2.78 3.86 -13.51
C TYR A 87 -4.22 3.75 -14.02
N HIS A 88 -4.53 4.45 -15.11
CA HIS A 88 -5.75 4.23 -15.87
C HIS A 88 -5.81 2.79 -16.40
N SER A 89 -6.99 2.17 -16.39
CA SER A 89 -7.21 0.83 -16.95
C SER A 89 -8.42 0.80 -17.88
N PRO A 90 -8.24 0.41 -19.17
CA PRO A 90 -7.01 -0.07 -19.80
C PRO A 90 -5.90 1.00 -19.82
N HIS A 91 -4.64 0.56 -19.78
CA HIS A 91 -3.50 1.47 -19.79
C HIS A 91 -3.52 2.30 -21.07
N ILE A 92 -3.57 3.62 -20.90
CA ILE A 92 -3.42 4.58 -21.99
C ILE A 92 -1.95 4.98 -21.96
N ARG A 93 -1.22 4.69 -23.04
CA ARG A 93 0.16 5.14 -23.19
C ARG A 93 0.16 6.39 -24.04
N GLU A 94 0.68 7.47 -23.50
CA GLU A 94 0.87 8.67 -24.28
C GLU A 94 2.10 8.54 -25.16
N ILE A 95 1.85 8.69 -26.46
CA ILE A 95 2.87 8.60 -27.51
C ILE A 95 3.61 9.95 -27.66
N TRP A 96 3.02 11.03 -27.15
CA TRP A 96 3.56 12.38 -27.15
C TRP A 96 3.44 12.95 -25.74
N PRO A 97 4.45 13.68 -25.21
CA PRO A 97 4.36 14.31 -23.90
C PRO A 97 3.28 15.40 -23.91
N GLY A 98 2.03 15.00 -23.66
CA GLY A 98 0.88 15.88 -23.52
C GLY A 98 0.85 16.48 -22.12
N ALA A 99 0.50 17.76 -22.05
CA ALA A 99 0.24 18.42 -20.78
C ALA A 99 -1.11 17.98 -20.22
N TRP A 100 -1.16 17.44 -19.00
CA TRP A 100 -2.42 17.21 -18.29
C TRP A 100 -2.59 18.19 -17.17
N ARG A 101 -3.85 18.59 -16.97
CA ARG A 101 -4.28 19.51 -15.92
C ARG A 101 -4.62 18.68 -14.69
N ASP A 102 -3.96 18.95 -13.58
CA ASP A 102 -4.48 18.52 -12.28
C ASP A 102 -5.67 19.39 -11.86
N ASP A 103 -6.42 18.96 -10.83
CA ASP A 103 -7.53 19.71 -10.24
C ASP A 103 -7.11 21.11 -9.71
N GLY A 104 -5.80 21.38 -9.59
CA GLY A 104 -5.22 22.64 -9.14
C GLY A 104 -4.73 23.56 -10.27
N GLY A 105 -4.90 23.15 -11.54
CA GLY A 105 -4.47 23.93 -12.71
C GLY A 105 -2.96 23.96 -12.94
N LEU A 106 -2.18 23.14 -12.24
CA LEU A 106 -0.72 23.07 -12.39
C LEU A 106 -0.30 21.99 -13.39
N LEU A 107 0.65 22.35 -14.25
CA LEU A 107 1.25 21.48 -15.26
C LEU A 107 2.28 20.55 -14.62
N ARG A 108 1.93 19.29 -14.31
CA ARG A 108 2.95 18.28 -13.99
C ARG A 108 3.45 17.62 -15.28
N LYS A 109 4.53 18.16 -15.85
CA LYS A 109 5.26 17.58 -16.99
C LYS A 109 6.39 16.68 -16.48
N GLN A 110 6.19 15.37 -16.38
CA GLN A 110 7.28 14.43 -16.11
C GLN A 110 7.16 13.16 -16.94
N SER A 111 7.69 13.24 -18.17
CA SER A 111 8.01 12.11 -19.08
C SER A 111 6.86 11.38 -19.79
N THR A 112 7.22 10.69 -20.89
CA THR A 112 6.37 9.72 -21.57
C THR A 112 6.00 8.58 -20.62
N GLY A 113 4.74 8.20 -20.50
CA GLY A 113 4.31 7.18 -19.53
C GLY A 113 2.91 6.65 -19.77
N PHE A 114 2.43 5.85 -18.82
CA PHE A 114 1.02 5.47 -18.75
C PHE A 114 0.25 6.54 -17.98
N GLU A 115 -0.98 6.82 -18.39
CA GLU A 115 -1.86 7.77 -17.70
C GLU A 115 -2.09 7.35 -16.24
N GLU A 116 -1.87 8.28 -15.30
CA GLU A 116 -1.98 8.09 -13.84
C GLU A 116 -3.21 8.85 -13.31
N TRP A 117 -4.07 8.17 -12.53
CA TRP A 117 -5.11 8.82 -11.73
C TRP A 117 -4.53 9.53 -10.52
N ASP A 118 -3.55 8.90 -9.87
CA ASP A 118 -2.98 9.38 -8.62
C ASP A 118 -1.66 8.68 -8.33
N ARG A 119 -0.83 9.33 -7.51
CA ARG A 119 0.43 8.80 -6.99
C ARG A 119 0.57 9.21 -5.54
N ILE A 120 0.63 8.22 -4.66
CA ILE A 120 0.67 8.45 -3.22
C ILE A 120 1.85 7.72 -2.59
N GLU A 121 2.36 8.30 -1.51
CA GLU A 121 3.22 7.59 -0.57
C GLU A 121 2.34 6.99 0.52
N TYR A 122 2.39 5.67 0.68
CA TYR A 122 1.76 5.03 1.84
C TYR A 122 2.62 5.28 3.08
N ARG A 123 2.17 4.94 4.29
CA ARG A 123 2.80 5.35 5.55
C ARG A 123 3.68 4.29 6.18
N LEU A 124 3.47 3.01 5.88
CA LEU A 124 4.26 1.90 6.40
C LEU A 124 5.16 1.33 5.31
N ALA A 125 6.47 1.52 5.42
CA ALA A 125 7.43 0.90 4.50
C ALA A 125 7.71 -0.56 4.91
N ASN A 126 8.25 -1.33 3.95
CA ASN A 126 8.84 -2.62 4.28
C ASN A 126 9.97 -2.41 5.32
N GLU A 127 10.05 -3.31 6.30
CA GLU A 127 11.00 -3.30 7.41
C GLU A 127 10.82 -2.17 8.44
N ASP A 128 9.73 -1.39 8.36
CA ASP A 128 9.33 -0.52 9.46
C ASP A 128 9.05 -1.36 10.72
N ILE A 129 9.44 -0.85 11.89
CA ILE A 129 9.01 -1.42 13.16
C ILE A 129 7.73 -0.68 13.61
N VAL A 130 6.77 -1.45 14.09
CA VAL A 130 5.52 -0.92 14.64
C VAL A 130 5.27 -1.55 15.99
N GLU A 131 4.63 -0.81 16.87
CA GLU A 131 4.19 -1.31 18.17
C GLU A 131 2.68 -1.49 18.18
N PHE A 132 2.24 -2.62 18.73
CA PHE A 132 0.84 -2.95 18.90
C PHE A 132 0.66 -3.78 20.18
N GLY A 133 -0.13 -3.27 21.13
CA GLY A 133 -0.35 -3.95 22.41
C GLY A 133 0.92 -4.12 23.25
N GLY A 134 1.87 -3.16 23.17
CA GLY A 134 3.15 -3.20 23.89
C GLY A 134 4.20 -4.14 23.30
N GLU A 135 3.93 -4.77 22.15
CA GLU A 135 4.88 -5.63 21.45
C GLU A 135 5.29 -5.02 20.11
N GLN A 136 6.53 -5.26 19.72
CA GLN A 136 7.10 -4.76 18.46
C GLN A 136 6.98 -5.78 17.33
N PHE A 137 6.73 -5.29 16.12
CA PHE A 137 6.60 -6.08 14.90
C PHE A 137 7.32 -5.41 13.74
N VAL A 138 8.01 -6.20 12.91
CA VAL A 138 8.59 -5.75 11.65
C VAL A 138 7.57 -5.93 10.54
N VAL A 139 7.27 -4.84 9.85
CA VAL A 139 6.39 -4.77 8.69
C VAL A 139 7.08 -5.44 7.49
N GLY A 140 6.37 -6.32 6.81
CA GLY A 140 6.79 -6.91 5.54
C GLY A 140 6.20 -6.15 4.34
N GLY A 141 6.37 -6.69 3.14
CA GLY A 141 5.71 -6.16 1.95
C GLY A 141 4.18 -6.15 2.08
N GLY A 142 3.54 -5.31 1.26
CA GLY A 142 2.09 -5.21 1.25
C GLY A 142 1.47 -5.30 -0.14
N SER A 143 0.14 -5.35 -0.15
CA SER A 143 -0.68 -5.47 -1.37
C SER A 143 -1.81 -4.44 -1.37
N VAL A 144 -2.03 -3.80 -2.51
CA VAL A 144 -3.09 -2.79 -2.66
C VAL A 144 -4.40 -3.44 -3.10
N LEU A 145 -5.45 -3.27 -2.31
CA LEU A 145 -6.76 -3.89 -2.53
C LEU A 145 -7.89 -2.87 -2.46
N TRP A 146 -8.89 -3.00 -3.33
CA TRP A 146 -10.16 -2.27 -3.21
C TRP A 146 -11.15 -3.08 -2.38
N LYS A 147 -11.54 -2.55 -1.22
CA LYS A 147 -12.48 -3.19 -0.29
C LYS A 147 -13.34 -2.16 0.41
N LYS A 148 -14.62 -2.50 0.63
CA LYS A 148 -15.59 -1.66 1.35
C LYS A 148 -15.61 -0.20 0.86
N GLY A 149 -15.53 0.00 -0.46
CA GLY A 149 -15.60 1.35 -1.07
C GLY A 149 -14.32 2.19 -0.97
N ARG A 150 -13.19 1.61 -0.56
CA ARG A 150 -11.91 2.32 -0.40
C ARG A 150 -10.72 1.50 -0.88
N TRP A 151 -9.64 2.17 -1.26
CA TRP A 151 -8.33 1.56 -1.48
C TRP A 151 -7.60 1.36 -0.15
N TRP A 152 -7.03 0.17 0.02
CA TRP A 152 -6.27 -0.21 1.20
C TRP A 152 -4.92 -0.79 0.78
N MET A 153 -3.89 -0.53 1.57
CA MET A 153 -2.65 -1.28 1.56
C MET A 153 -2.70 -2.29 2.70
N VAL A 154 -2.52 -3.58 2.38
CA VAL A 154 -2.54 -4.66 3.35
C VAL A 154 -1.11 -5.12 3.58
N HIS A 155 -0.62 -4.91 4.79
CA HIS A 155 0.72 -5.34 5.20
C HIS A 155 0.63 -6.55 6.12
N HIS A 156 1.66 -7.38 6.08
CA HIS A 156 1.88 -8.44 7.06
C HIS A 156 3.06 -8.05 7.93
N ALA A 157 2.88 -8.00 9.26
CA ALA A 157 3.99 -7.79 10.18
C ALA A 157 4.29 -9.06 10.96
N ARG A 158 5.56 -9.26 11.30
CA ARG A 158 6.04 -10.38 12.13
C ARG A 158 6.60 -9.85 13.43
N ARG A 159 6.43 -10.57 14.53
CA ARG A 159 6.96 -10.14 15.84
C ARG A 159 8.47 -9.90 15.72
N PHE A 160 8.90 -8.76 16.24
CA PHE A 160 10.30 -8.39 16.35
C PHE A 160 10.85 -8.97 17.64
N GLU A 161 11.85 -9.84 17.51
CA GLU A 161 12.62 -10.33 18.65
C GLU A 161 13.97 -9.61 18.63
N GLN A 162 14.16 -8.71 19.59
CA GLN A 162 15.47 -8.10 19.79
C GLN A 162 16.37 -9.21 20.33
N ARG A 163 17.27 -9.74 19.48
CA ARG A 163 18.34 -10.61 19.97
C ARG A 163 19.18 -9.78 20.92
N GLU A 164 19.13 -10.08 22.21
CA GLU A 164 20.16 -9.64 23.14
C GLU A 164 21.50 -10.17 22.61
N ALA A 165 22.42 -9.26 22.33
CA ALA A 165 23.80 -9.65 22.07
C ALA A 165 24.34 -10.21 23.40
N ALA A 166 24.48 -11.53 23.44
CA ALA A 166 25.22 -12.22 24.49
C ALA A 166 26.72 -11.93 24.38
#